data_AF-A0A366W4B7-F1
#
_entry.id   AF-A0A366W4B7-F1
#
_cell.length_a   1.000
_cell.length_b   1.000
_cell.length_c   1.000
_cell.angle_alpha   90.00
_cell.angle_beta   90.00
_cell.angle_gamma   90.00
#
_symmetry.space_group_name_H-M   'P 1'
#
loop_
_entity.id
_entity.type
_entity.pdbx_description
1 polymer ?
#
loop_
_entity_poly.entity_id
_entity_poly.type
_entity_poly.pdbx_seq_one_letter_code
_entity_poly.pdbx_strand_id
1 'polypeptide(L)'
;MTQPILFRTDLGGQKVPIHWEEMHPVRRDILHYFEENLDEPMNVYLIPEYTKLEYWKYLSVFFTKQYAESKRYAWLFERGCLALLNGLALDVLGEQLHEGSGPWLKGKDIAQSSLPYLQTYTPTEAILKDGQEMLIDSFSFIAQMNSSDLDWDGYPKFIANDQGLWFTRNIIGDYYRKTAALDFG
;
A
#
# COMPACT_ATOMS: atom_id res chain seq x y z
N MET A 1 -11.64 28.78 -14.59
CA MET A 1 -11.29 27.70 -13.64
C MET A 1 -11.45 26.38 -14.37
N THR A 2 -10.38 25.62 -14.55
CA THR A 2 -10.43 24.26 -15.08
C THR A 2 -11.01 23.35 -14.00
N GLN A 3 -12.07 22.60 -14.31
CA GLN A 3 -12.60 21.62 -13.37
C GLN A 3 -11.53 20.54 -13.09
N PRO A 4 -11.38 20.08 -11.82
CA PRO A 4 -10.48 18.98 -11.51
C PRO A 4 -10.91 17.73 -12.29
N ILE A 5 -9.93 17.02 -12.85
CA ILE A 5 -10.16 15.79 -13.64
C ILE A 5 -9.80 14.52 -12.88
N LEU A 6 -9.17 14.65 -11.70
CA LEU A 6 -8.64 13.58 -10.87
C LEU A 6 -9.25 13.63 -9.47
N PHE A 7 -9.68 12.48 -8.97
CA PHE A 7 -10.41 12.35 -7.70
C PHE A 7 -10.00 11.09 -6.95
N ARG A 8 -10.23 11.10 -5.64
CA ARG A 8 -10.32 9.91 -4.79
C ARG A 8 -11.69 9.84 -4.13
N THR A 9 -12.03 8.66 -3.63
CA THR A 9 -13.17 8.45 -2.73
C THR A 9 -12.67 8.51 -1.29
N ASP A 10 -13.28 9.34 -0.44
CA ASP A 10 -13.03 9.34 1.00
C ASP A 10 -13.86 8.27 1.73
N LEU A 11 -13.67 8.14 3.05
CA LEU A 11 -14.42 7.18 3.88
C LEU A 11 -15.94 7.46 3.93
N GLY A 12 -16.37 8.68 3.61
CA GLY A 12 -17.79 9.04 3.50
C GLY A 12 -18.38 8.72 2.12
N GLY A 13 -17.60 8.14 1.21
CA GLY A 13 -17.99 7.90 -0.18
C GLY A 13 -17.99 9.16 -1.05
N GLN A 14 -17.46 10.29 -0.55
CA GLN A 14 -17.42 11.54 -1.27
C GLN A 14 -16.25 11.59 -2.25
N LYS A 15 -16.50 12.23 -3.39
CA LYS A 15 -15.47 12.48 -4.40
C LYS A 15 -14.65 13.70 -3.99
N VAL A 16 -13.40 13.47 -3.63
CA VAL A 16 -12.46 14.53 -3.25
C VAL A 16 -11.51 14.79 -4.41
N PRO A 17 -11.42 16.03 -4.93
CA PRO A 17 -10.47 16.36 -5.98
C PRO A 17 -9.03 16.23 -5.46
N ILE A 18 -8.13 15.78 -6.33
CA ILE A 18 -6.70 15.66 -6.00
C ILE A 18 -5.92 16.58 -6.94
N HIS A 19 -5.00 17.36 -6.38
CA HIS A 19 -4.06 18.11 -7.19
C HIS A 19 -2.97 17.19 -7.75
N TRP A 20 -2.57 17.43 -9.00
CA TRP A 20 -1.53 16.62 -9.65
C TRP A 20 -0.21 16.58 -8.86
N GLU A 21 0.11 17.68 -8.18
CA GLU A 21 1.30 17.81 -7.34
C GLU A 21 1.29 16.85 -6.15
N GLU A 22 0.11 16.47 -5.63
CA GLU A 22 -0.02 15.49 -4.55
C GLU A 22 0.27 14.06 -5.03
N MET A 23 0.04 13.78 -6.32
CA MET A 23 0.24 12.45 -6.91
C MET A 23 1.70 12.20 -7.24
N HIS A 24 2.45 13.23 -7.60
CA HIS A 24 3.84 13.08 -8.02
C HIS A 24 4.74 12.37 -6.98
N PRO A 25 4.75 12.75 -5.69
CA PRO A 25 5.56 12.06 -4.70
C PRO A 25 5.08 10.62 -4.46
N VAL A 26 3.77 10.38 -4.43
CA VAL A 26 3.22 9.01 -4.29
C VAL A 26 3.68 8.12 -5.46
N ARG A 27 3.60 8.62 -6.70
CA ARG A 27 4.08 7.89 -7.87
C ARG A 27 5.56 7.56 -7.77
N ARG A 28 6.39 8.53 -7.38
CA ARG A 28 7.83 8.32 -7.21
C ARG A 28 8.09 7.22 -6.18
N ASP A 29 7.42 7.28 -5.04
CA ASP A 29 7.58 6.31 -3.96
C ASP A 29 7.15 4.90 -4.41
N ILE A 30 6.05 4.77 -5.17
CA ILE A 30 5.62 3.50 -5.78
C ILE A 30 6.71 2.93 -6.70
N LEU A 31 7.25 3.76 -7.61
CA LEU A 31 8.20 3.29 -8.61
C LEU A 31 9.54 2.88 -7.98
N HIS A 32 10.03 3.65 -7.01
CA HIS A 32 11.22 3.28 -6.25
C HIS A 32 10.98 2.00 -5.44
N TYR A 33 9.82 1.87 -4.80
CA TYR A 33 9.47 0.66 -4.07
C TYR A 33 9.47 -0.58 -4.99
N PHE A 34 8.98 -0.45 -6.22
CA PHE A 34 9.02 -1.55 -7.20
C PHE A 34 10.44 -1.92 -7.62
N GLU A 35 11.31 -0.94 -7.79
CA GLU A 35 12.72 -1.14 -8.17
C GLU A 35 13.50 -1.87 -7.08
N GLU A 36 13.36 -1.44 -5.83
CA GLU A 36 14.12 -1.99 -4.70
C GLU A 36 13.61 -3.37 -4.26
N ASN A 37 12.33 -3.69 -4.49
CA ASN A 37 11.68 -4.87 -3.88
C ASN A 37 11.23 -5.95 -4.89
N LEU A 38 11.72 -5.91 -6.13
CA LEU A 38 11.39 -6.92 -7.13
C LEU A 38 11.83 -8.34 -6.71
N ASP A 39 12.99 -8.46 -6.07
CA ASP A 39 13.58 -9.74 -5.65
C ASP A 39 13.61 -9.91 -4.12
N GLU A 40 13.02 -8.97 -3.36
CA GLU A 40 13.00 -8.93 -1.90
C GLU A 40 11.57 -9.04 -1.36
N PRO A 41 10.98 -10.25 -1.31
CA PRO A 41 9.58 -10.42 -0.93
C PRO A 41 9.32 -10.25 0.56
N MET A 42 10.33 -10.42 1.41
CA MET A 42 10.19 -10.46 2.87
C MET A 42 10.90 -9.30 3.55
N ASN A 43 12.17 -9.05 3.20
CA ASN A 43 12.97 -7.95 3.75
C ASN A 43 12.77 -6.71 2.89
N VAL A 44 11.53 -6.24 2.85
CA VAL A 44 11.16 -5.11 2.01
C VAL A 44 11.92 -3.86 2.46
N TYR A 45 12.64 -3.24 1.54
CA TYR A 45 13.26 -1.95 1.77
C TYR A 45 12.20 -0.85 1.67
N LEU A 46 11.94 -0.20 2.81
CA LEU A 46 11.20 1.05 2.88
C LEU A 46 12.16 2.20 3.11
N ILE A 47 12.09 3.21 2.24
CA ILE A 47 12.77 4.47 2.49
C ILE A 47 12.09 5.14 3.70
N PRO A 48 12.83 5.60 4.74
CA PRO A 48 12.26 6.20 5.95
C PRO A 48 11.28 7.36 5.69
N GLU A 49 11.46 8.07 4.57
CA GLU A 49 10.58 9.13 4.10
C GLU A 49 9.20 8.64 3.61
N TYR A 50 9.02 7.36 3.30
CA TYR A 50 7.77 6.79 2.79
C TYR A 50 6.68 6.67 3.85
N THR A 51 7.01 6.69 5.13
CA THR A 51 5.97 6.75 6.18
C THR A 51 5.32 8.13 6.34
N LYS A 52 5.63 9.10 5.46
CA LYS A 52 5.10 10.47 5.55
C LYS A 52 3.79 10.67 4.79
N LEU A 53 3.49 9.82 3.82
CA LEU A 53 2.31 9.96 2.97
C LEU A 53 1.23 8.95 3.35
N GLU A 54 -0.02 9.40 3.28
CA GLU A 54 -1.20 8.59 3.62
C GLU A 54 -1.62 7.76 2.40
N TYR A 55 -0.80 6.78 2.02
CA TYR A 55 -1.00 5.98 0.79
C TYR A 55 -2.38 5.31 0.72
N TRP A 56 -2.94 4.93 1.87
CA TRP A 56 -4.29 4.37 1.98
C TRP A 56 -5.39 5.25 1.40
N LYS A 57 -5.20 6.58 1.34
CA LYS A 57 -6.16 7.52 0.72
C LYS A 57 -6.18 7.44 -0.81
N TYR A 58 -5.20 6.79 -1.43
CA TYR A 58 -5.03 6.74 -2.88
C TYR A 58 -5.40 5.38 -3.50
N LEU A 59 -5.96 4.45 -2.70
CA LEU A 59 -6.48 3.17 -3.19
C LEU A 59 -7.62 3.33 -4.21
N SER A 60 -8.43 4.39 -4.06
CA SER A 60 -9.63 4.63 -4.87
C SER A 60 -9.47 5.84 -5.81
N VAL A 61 -8.35 5.95 -6.53
CA VAL A 61 -8.09 7.06 -7.47
C VAL A 61 -8.80 6.82 -8.81
N PHE A 62 -9.51 7.83 -9.31
CA PHE A 62 -10.16 7.79 -10.62
C PHE A 62 -10.20 9.15 -11.31
N PHE A 63 -10.46 9.12 -12.62
CA PHE A 63 -10.57 10.31 -13.47
C PHE A 63 -12.00 10.51 -13.97
N THR A 64 -12.46 11.76 -14.09
CA THR A 64 -13.79 12.06 -14.67
C THR A 64 -13.81 12.03 -16.19
N LYS A 65 -12.65 12.14 -16.85
CA LYS A 65 -12.48 11.96 -18.29
C LYS A 65 -11.57 10.78 -18.56
N GLN A 66 -12.04 9.84 -19.37
CA GLN A 66 -11.32 8.60 -19.63
C GLN A 66 -10.34 8.78 -20.79
N TYR A 67 -9.04 8.78 -20.48
CA TYR A 67 -7.95 8.71 -21.45
C TYR A 67 -7.07 7.47 -21.19
N ALA A 68 -6.28 7.03 -22.17
CA ALA A 68 -5.39 5.88 -22.01
C ALA A 68 -4.39 6.09 -20.85
N GLU A 69 -3.85 7.30 -20.74
CA GLU A 69 -2.97 7.70 -19.64
C GLU A 69 -3.69 7.60 -18.28
N SER A 70 -4.91 8.13 -18.16
CA SER A 70 -5.73 8.06 -16.94
C SER A 70 -5.95 6.64 -16.44
N LYS A 71 -6.17 5.68 -17.34
CA LYS A 71 -6.29 4.25 -16.98
C LYS A 71 -4.98 3.71 -16.39
N ARG A 72 -3.85 4.02 -17.02
CA ARG A 72 -2.53 3.58 -16.55
C ARG A 72 -2.19 4.18 -15.18
N TYR A 73 -2.52 5.45 -14.95
CA TYR A 73 -2.32 6.10 -13.66
C TYR A 73 -3.19 5.47 -12.57
N ALA A 74 -4.50 5.34 -12.78
CA ALA A 74 -5.37 4.70 -11.78
C ALA A 74 -4.88 3.28 -11.44
N TRP A 75 -4.52 2.50 -12.47
CA TRP A 75 -3.96 1.17 -12.32
C TRP A 75 -2.66 1.13 -11.51
N LEU A 76 -1.72 2.05 -11.78
CA LEU A 76 -0.44 2.14 -11.07
C LEU A 76 -0.65 2.51 -9.60
N PHE A 77 -1.53 3.47 -9.32
CA PHE A 77 -1.76 3.99 -7.98
C PHE A 77 -2.43 2.97 -7.08
N GLU A 78 -3.52 2.36 -7.53
CA GLU A 78 -4.24 1.34 -6.76
C GLU A 78 -3.29 0.21 -6.33
N ARG A 79 -2.55 -0.35 -7.30
CA ARG A 79 -1.58 -1.41 -7.06
C ARG A 79 -0.39 -0.98 -6.24
N GLY A 80 0.22 0.14 -6.60
CA GLY A 80 1.39 0.66 -5.93
C GLY A 80 1.11 1.01 -4.48
N CYS A 81 -0.05 1.61 -4.20
CA CYS A 81 -0.47 1.89 -2.83
C CYS A 81 -0.74 0.61 -2.04
N LEU A 82 -1.37 -0.43 -2.63
CA LEU A 82 -1.48 -1.74 -1.98
C LEU A 82 -0.10 -2.33 -1.65
N ALA A 83 0.86 -2.27 -2.58
CA ALA A 83 2.22 -2.76 -2.36
C ALA A 83 3.00 -1.97 -1.30
N LEU A 84 2.87 -0.64 -1.28
CA LEU A 84 3.48 0.20 -0.25
C LEU A 84 2.87 -0.07 1.13
N LEU A 85 1.55 -0.25 1.21
CA LEU A 85 0.87 -0.65 2.45
C LEU A 85 1.36 -2.03 2.93
N ASN A 86 1.62 -2.96 2.01
CA ASN A 86 2.24 -4.23 2.34
C ASN A 86 3.64 -4.05 2.92
N GLY A 87 4.48 -3.23 2.28
CA GLY A 87 5.80 -2.92 2.81
C GLY A 87 5.72 -2.34 4.21
N LEU A 88 4.83 -1.37 4.47
CA LEU A 88 4.60 -0.79 5.80
C LEU A 88 4.17 -1.83 6.84
N ALA A 89 3.32 -2.77 6.46
CA ALA A 89 2.92 -3.85 7.36
C ALA A 89 4.11 -4.78 7.66
N LEU A 90 4.88 -5.18 6.64
CA LEU A 90 6.04 -6.06 6.80
C LEU A 90 7.16 -5.42 7.62
N ASP A 91 7.39 -4.12 7.47
CA ASP A 91 8.35 -3.34 8.26
C ASP A 91 8.00 -3.41 9.75
N VAL A 92 6.75 -3.11 10.11
CA VAL A 92 6.29 -3.21 11.50
C VAL A 92 6.34 -4.65 12.03
N LEU A 93 5.98 -5.63 11.20
CA LEU A 93 5.95 -7.05 11.59
C LEU A 93 7.35 -7.68 11.68
N GLY A 94 8.34 -7.11 10.98
CA GLY A 94 9.74 -7.53 11.01
C GLY A 94 10.59 -6.81 12.05
N GLU A 95 10.06 -5.77 12.69
CA GLU A 95 10.76 -5.03 13.74
C GLU A 95 10.67 -5.70 15.11
N GLN A 96 11.72 -5.53 15.91
CA GLN A 96 11.71 -5.86 17.32
C GLN A 96 10.95 -4.76 18.07
N LEU A 97 9.87 -5.12 18.77
CA LEU A 97 9.00 -4.16 19.41
C LEU A 97 8.92 -4.34 20.92
N HIS A 98 8.59 -3.24 21.59
CA HIS A 98 8.20 -3.24 23.00
C HIS A 98 6.88 -2.46 23.15
N GLU A 99 5.99 -2.94 24.02
CA GLU A 99 4.70 -2.29 24.26
C GLU A 99 4.91 -0.83 24.69
N GLY A 100 4.26 0.10 23.98
CA GLY A 100 4.38 1.53 24.22
C GLY A 100 5.64 2.21 23.66
N SER A 101 6.53 1.47 23.00
CA SER A 101 7.67 2.06 22.28
C SER A 101 7.23 2.92 21.08
N GLY A 102 8.11 3.80 20.60
CA GLY A 102 7.85 4.63 19.43
C GLY A 102 7.45 3.84 18.18
N PRO A 103 8.21 2.81 17.76
CA PRO A 103 7.86 1.97 16.62
C PRO A 103 6.53 1.23 16.80
N TRP A 104 6.26 0.73 18.00
CA TRP A 104 4.99 0.10 18.35
C TRP A 104 3.81 1.06 18.14
N LEU A 105 3.88 2.27 18.71
CA LEU A 105 2.80 3.26 18.58
C LEU A 105 2.63 3.70 17.12
N LYS A 106 3.73 3.97 16.43
CA LYS A 106 3.72 4.35 15.01
C LYS A 106 3.06 3.27 14.14
N GLY A 107 3.41 2.01 14.36
CA GLY A 107 2.80 0.89 13.64
C GLY A 107 1.29 0.80 13.87
N LYS A 108 0.85 0.96 15.13
CA LYS A 108 -0.59 0.98 15.48
C LYS A 108 -1.33 2.15 14.84
N ASP A 109 -0.74 3.35 14.84
CA ASP A 109 -1.33 4.55 14.23
C ASP A 109 -1.51 4.38 12.72
N ILE A 110 -0.49 3.86 12.02
CA ILE A 110 -0.56 3.56 10.58
C ILE A 110 -1.65 2.52 10.31
N ALA A 111 -1.69 1.45 11.11
CA ALA A 111 -2.67 0.38 10.96
C ALA A 111 -4.11 0.88 11.16
N GLN A 112 -4.36 1.62 12.24
CA GLN A 112 -5.66 2.20 12.55
C GLN A 112 -6.11 3.20 11.48
N SER A 113 -5.19 3.97 10.90
CA SER A 113 -5.49 4.93 9.84
C SER A 113 -5.79 4.25 8.50
N SER A 114 -5.14 3.12 8.23
CA SER A 114 -5.25 2.40 6.96
C SER A 114 -6.48 1.49 6.88
N LEU A 115 -6.85 0.84 7.99
CA LEU A 115 -7.92 -0.16 8.04
C LEU A 115 -9.27 0.32 7.48
N PRO A 116 -9.80 1.51 7.85
CA PRO A 116 -11.08 1.97 7.30
C PRO A 116 -11.06 2.13 5.78
N TYR A 117 -9.92 2.56 5.22
CA TYR A 117 -9.77 2.70 3.78
C TYR A 117 -9.67 1.34 3.10
N LEU A 118 -8.89 0.42 3.66
CA LEU A 118 -8.80 -0.95 3.15
C LEU A 118 -10.15 -1.67 3.19
N GLN A 119 -10.97 -1.47 4.22
CA GLN A 119 -12.28 -2.12 4.35
C GLN A 119 -13.35 -1.55 3.42
N THR A 120 -13.25 -0.26 3.06
CA THR A 120 -14.25 0.44 2.23
C THR A 120 -13.89 0.47 0.75
N TYR A 121 -12.60 0.34 0.43
CA TYR A 121 -12.10 0.28 -0.93
C TYR A 121 -12.61 -0.98 -1.64
N THR A 122 -13.03 -0.80 -2.89
CA THR A 122 -13.47 -1.90 -3.77
C THR A 122 -12.42 -2.09 -4.86
N PRO A 123 -11.71 -3.23 -4.89
CA PRO A 123 -10.71 -3.47 -5.90
C PRO A 123 -11.28 -3.47 -7.32
N THR A 124 -10.57 -2.83 -8.25
CA THR A 124 -10.97 -2.79 -9.66
C THR A 124 -10.80 -4.11 -10.37
N GLU A 125 -9.92 -4.98 -9.85
CA GLU A 125 -9.62 -6.29 -10.38
C GLU A 125 -9.73 -7.37 -9.30
N ALA A 126 -10.30 -8.52 -9.66
CA ALA A 126 -10.55 -9.62 -8.71
C ALA A 126 -9.27 -10.09 -8.00
N ILE A 127 -8.13 -10.11 -8.70
CA ILE A 127 -6.84 -10.51 -8.11
C ILE A 127 -6.43 -9.60 -6.95
N LEU A 128 -6.81 -8.31 -6.96
CA LEU A 128 -6.44 -7.39 -5.90
C LEU A 128 -7.23 -7.60 -4.60
N LYS A 129 -8.32 -8.38 -4.64
CA LYS A 129 -9.08 -8.74 -3.44
C LYS A 129 -8.26 -9.58 -2.48
N ASP A 130 -7.47 -10.51 -2.98
CA ASP A 130 -6.61 -11.36 -2.14
C ASP A 130 -5.57 -10.49 -1.41
N GLY A 131 -4.93 -9.55 -2.12
CA GLY A 131 -3.99 -8.61 -1.52
C GLY A 131 -4.65 -7.67 -0.50
N GLN A 132 -5.89 -7.22 -0.77
CA GLN A 132 -6.67 -6.43 0.18
C GLN A 132 -6.96 -7.23 1.46
N GLU A 133 -7.39 -8.49 1.36
CA GLU A 133 -7.68 -9.35 2.50
C GLU A 133 -6.43 -9.59 3.36
N MET A 134 -5.29 -9.89 2.73
CA MET A 134 -4.00 -10.03 3.44
C MET A 134 -3.62 -8.76 4.21
N LEU A 135 -3.82 -7.58 3.62
CA LEU A 135 -3.55 -6.30 4.30
C LEU A 135 -4.52 -6.03 5.45
N ILE A 136 -5.80 -6.37 5.28
CA ILE A 136 -6.79 -6.24 6.36
C ILE A 136 -6.36 -7.13 7.53
N ASP A 137 -5.94 -8.36 7.28
CA ASP A 137 -5.47 -9.28 8.33
C ASP A 137 -4.22 -8.72 9.03
N SER A 138 -3.20 -8.31 8.27
CA SER A 138 -1.96 -7.80 8.85
C SER A 138 -2.18 -6.51 9.65
N PHE A 139 -2.93 -5.55 9.12
CA PHE A 139 -3.20 -4.31 9.84
C PHE A 139 -4.18 -4.50 11.00
N SER A 140 -5.12 -5.45 10.92
CA SER A 140 -5.99 -5.78 12.06
C SER A 140 -5.18 -6.35 13.20
N PHE A 141 -4.23 -7.24 12.90
CA PHE A 141 -3.28 -7.74 13.88
C PHE A 141 -2.46 -6.60 14.50
N ILE A 142 -1.79 -5.77 13.68
CA ILE A 142 -0.96 -4.66 14.17
C ILE A 142 -1.79 -3.72 15.07
N ALA A 143 -2.99 -3.33 14.63
CA ALA A 143 -3.85 -2.40 15.37
C ALA A 143 -4.31 -2.94 16.73
N GLN A 144 -4.50 -4.26 16.85
CA GLN A 144 -5.01 -4.92 18.06
C GLN A 144 -3.90 -5.55 18.92
N MET A 145 -2.67 -5.62 18.39
CA MET A 145 -1.53 -6.25 19.03
C MET A 145 -1.31 -5.74 20.46
N ASN A 146 -1.04 -6.67 21.37
CA ASN A 146 -0.66 -6.44 22.77
C ASN A 146 0.61 -7.25 23.11
N SER A 147 1.18 -7.08 24.29
CA SER A 147 2.43 -7.73 24.67
C SER A 147 2.42 -9.26 24.59
N SER A 148 1.26 -9.92 24.69
CA SER A 148 1.16 -11.38 24.53
C SER A 148 1.33 -11.86 23.09
N ASP A 149 1.18 -10.96 22.12
CA ASP A 149 1.37 -11.22 20.69
C ASP A 149 2.84 -11.10 20.26
N LEU A 150 3.74 -10.77 21.18
CA LEU A 150 5.19 -10.75 20.95
C LEU A 150 5.85 -12.04 21.45
N ASP A 151 6.87 -12.50 20.74
CA ASP A 151 7.73 -13.58 21.20
C ASP A 151 8.69 -13.10 22.31
N TRP A 152 9.60 -13.99 22.74
CA TRP A 152 10.53 -13.70 23.83
C TRP A 152 11.58 -12.64 23.47
N ASP A 153 11.85 -12.45 22.18
CA ASP A 153 12.74 -11.43 21.64
C ASP A 153 12.00 -10.11 21.38
N GLY A 154 10.66 -10.11 21.40
CA GLY A 154 9.86 -8.92 21.10
C GLY A 154 9.42 -8.83 19.64
N TYR A 155 9.57 -9.89 18.84
CA TYR A 155 9.05 -9.95 17.48
C TYR A 155 7.56 -10.30 17.48
N PRO A 156 6.75 -9.66 16.63
CA PRO A 156 5.35 -10.02 16.44
C PRO A 156 5.16 -11.48 15.99
N LYS A 157 4.23 -12.21 16.63
CA LYS A 157 3.89 -13.62 16.32
C LYS A 157 3.03 -13.79 15.06
N PHE A 158 3.01 -12.81 14.15
CA PHE A 158 2.24 -12.87 12.92
C PHE A 158 3.05 -13.54 11.81
N ILE A 159 2.44 -14.48 11.08
CA ILE A 159 3.11 -15.21 10.00
C ILE A 159 2.79 -14.50 8.67
N ALA A 160 3.75 -13.76 8.13
CA ALA A 160 3.58 -12.99 6.89
C ALA A 160 4.15 -13.68 5.62
N ASN A 161 4.66 -14.91 5.73
CA ASN A 161 5.52 -15.54 4.70
C ASN A 161 4.88 -15.67 3.30
N ASP A 162 3.55 -15.73 3.19
CA ASP A 162 2.86 -15.81 1.91
C ASP A 162 2.42 -14.44 1.37
N GLN A 163 2.29 -13.45 2.26
CA GLN A 163 1.83 -12.11 1.91
C GLN A 163 2.87 -11.40 1.05
N GLY A 164 4.11 -11.30 1.53
CA GLY A 164 5.19 -10.63 0.79
C GLY A 164 5.43 -11.21 -0.61
N LEU A 165 5.50 -12.54 -0.71
CA LEU A 165 5.62 -13.25 -2.00
C LEU A 165 4.45 -12.98 -2.94
N TRP A 166 3.23 -12.91 -2.41
CA TRP A 166 2.04 -12.61 -3.22
C TRP A 166 2.13 -11.21 -3.83
N PHE A 167 2.49 -10.21 -3.03
CA PHE A 167 2.63 -8.82 -3.47
C PHE A 167 3.73 -8.66 -4.53
N THR A 168 4.90 -9.25 -4.31
CA THR A 168 5.99 -9.23 -5.28
C THR A 168 5.58 -9.87 -6.60
N ARG A 169 4.90 -11.03 -6.59
CA ARG A 169 4.52 -11.74 -7.83
C ARG A 169 3.39 -11.05 -8.59
N ASN A 170 2.34 -10.63 -7.88
CA ASN A 170 1.06 -10.21 -8.47
C ASN A 170 0.95 -8.70 -8.66
N ILE A 171 1.78 -7.90 -7.99
CA ILE A 171 1.82 -6.45 -8.17
C ILE A 171 3.13 -6.03 -8.85
N ILE A 172 4.27 -6.21 -8.19
CA ILE A 172 5.56 -5.71 -8.71
C ILE A 172 5.93 -6.45 -10.01
N GLY A 173 5.86 -7.78 -9.99
CA GLY A 173 6.12 -8.60 -11.17
C GLY A 173 5.14 -8.34 -12.31
N ASP A 174 3.87 -8.07 -12.01
CA ASP A 174 2.86 -7.72 -13.03
C ASP A 174 3.20 -6.38 -13.69
N TYR A 175 3.66 -5.39 -12.91
CA TYR A 175 4.16 -4.12 -13.42
C TYR A 175 5.29 -4.30 -14.43
N TYR A 176 6.32 -5.07 -14.11
CA TYR A 176 7.44 -5.29 -15.02
C TYR A 176 7.05 -6.13 -16.23
N ARG A 177 6.22 -7.17 -16.08
CA ARG A 177 5.73 -7.97 -17.22
C ARG A 177 4.93 -7.12 -18.20
N LYS A 178 3.99 -6.31 -17.69
CA LYS A 178 3.17 -5.42 -18.53
C LYS A 178 4.00 -4.31 -19.15
N THR A 179 4.98 -3.76 -18.43
CA THR A 179 5.85 -2.71 -18.95
C THR A 179 6.84 -3.24 -19.98
N ALA A 180 7.39 -4.44 -19.80
CA ALA A 180 8.23 -5.10 -20.79
C ALA A 180 7.47 -5.53 -22.05
N ALA A 181 6.18 -5.84 -21.93
CA ALA A 181 5.29 -6.08 -23.07
C ALA A 181 4.89 -4.79 -23.82
N LEU A 182 5.18 -3.61 -23.26
CA LEU A 182 5.13 -2.36 -24.02
C LEU A 182 6.38 -2.32 -24.89
N ASP A 183 6.24 -2.84 -26.10
CA ASP A 183 7.23 -2.68 -27.15
C ASP A 183 7.42 -1.17 -27.40
N PHE A 184 8.59 -0.64 -27.02
CA PHE A 184 8.93 0.77 -27.25
C PHE A 184 9.58 0.99 -28.63
N GLY A 185 9.58 -0.04 -29.49
CA GLY A 185 10.09 0.00 -30.86
C GLY A 185 11.33 -0.85 -31.05
#